data_AF-A0A192A5I1-F1
#
_entry.id   AF-A0A192A5I1-F1
#
_cell.length_a   1.000
_cell.length_b   1.000
_cell.length_c   1.000
_cell.angle_alpha   90.00
_cell.angle_beta   90.00
_cell.angle_gamma   90.00
#
_symmetry.space_group_name_H-M   'P 1'
#
loop_
_entity.id
_entity.type
_entity.pdbx_description
1 polymer ?
#
loop_
_entity_poly.entity_id
_entity_poly.type
_entity_poly.pdbx_seq_one_letter_code
_entity_poly.pdbx_strand_id
1 'polypeptide(L)'
;MSEPRPADAAPPPEKAASQADLQAFAQDRERVQAWLDARATGARAVGASTLSQYRVEAERVCWYARTFGKPIARWLRDDAVAYLRFLQEPPAWAISARGIERDDANWTPLRGALSPRSTRQSSVIAANLCGWLQRTGYLRTNPFLDDDAIVITVPEPSTTSAAPSVPQAAVESEASLSAADMTLLVDAVRARVALGREARLRQARDRFLAELLAHAGLRVSELVSARMGDVALHAVPTAQAPSDDALPASVWLLAVGSGRTQRWLPCDALMVTLREYRTAFGLSPLPLPDEATPLLLSIRKRSPRRADGSIIDSPALRRDFGERKGIASRSQLLQIVKGMLVEAADYARALGQTEAATRLANASLRGVRGAHLRERLAAGEAAADVAHALGLAALPTAAARAREADLTTSIAKAARKLATPSA
;
A
#
# COMPACT_ATOMS: atom_id res chain seq x y z
N MET A 1 -12.03 28.37 38.70
CA MET A 1 -10.94 27.97 37.80
C MET A 1 -10.62 26.53 38.12
N SER A 2 -11.08 25.59 37.31
CA SER A 2 -10.78 24.17 37.52
C SER A 2 -9.33 23.92 37.10
N GLU A 3 -8.51 23.37 37.99
CA GLU A 3 -7.13 22.98 37.67
C GLU A 3 -7.10 22.06 36.45
N PRO A 4 -6.10 22.19 35.55
CA PRO A 4 -5.92 21.25 34.46
C PRO A 4 -5.59 19.87 35.03
N ARG A 5 -6.50 18.91 34.80
CA ARG A 5 -6.31 17.51 35.18
C ARG A 5 -5.06 16.95 34.47
N PRO A 6 -4.15 16.25 35.17
CA PRO A 6 -2.97 15.65 34.53
C PRO A 6 -3.39 14.61 33.49
N ALA A 7 -2.72 14.62 32.33
CA ALA A 7 -2.97 13.72 31.20
C ALA A 7 -2.85 12.21 31.52
N ASP A 8 -2.20 11.87 32.65
CA ASP A 8 -1.99 10.49 33.11
C ASP A 8 -3.14 9.89 33.92
N ALA A 9 -4.10 10.69 34.39
CA ALA A 9 -5.20 10.15 35.19
C ALA A 9 -6.24 9.46 34.29
N ALA A 10 -6.54 8.19 34.57
CA ALA A 10 -7.69 7.50 33.98
C ALA A 10 -8.95 8.37 34.13
N PRO A 11 -9.80 8.51 33.10
CA PRO A 11 -11.01 9.33 33.18
C PRO A 11 -11.92 8.82 34.31
N PRO A 12 -12.68 9.71 34.98
CA PRO A 12 -13.67 9.25 35.94
C PRO A 12 -14.66 8.32 35.23
N PRO A 13 -15.21 7.29 35.90
CA PRO A 13 -16.29 6.49 35.34
C PRO A 13 -17.43 7.42 34.89
N GLU A 14 -18.19 7.00 33.87
CA GLU A 14 -19.27 7.66 33.09
C GLU A 14 -20.26 8.63 33.80
N LYS A 15 -20.16 8.86 35.11
CA LYS A 15 -21.12 9.54 35.99
C LYS A 15 -21.00 11.08 36.09
N ALA A 16 -20.34 11.77 35.15
CA ALA A 16 -20.22 13.24 35.20
C ALA A 16 -20.68 13.98 33.93
N ALA A 17 -21.12 13.28 32.89
CA ALA A 17 -21.66 13.93 31.68
C ALA A 17 -23.10 14.38 31.92
N SER A 18 -23.42 15.65 31.61
CA SER A 18 -24.81 16.11 31.68
C SER A 18 -25.65 15.40 30.60
N GLN A 19 -26.97 15.36 30.78
CA GLN A 19 -27.87 14.80 29.75
C GLN A 19 -27.71 15.51 28.39
N ALA A 20 -27.38 16.80 28.40
CA ALA A 20 -27.07 17.57 27.20
C ALA A 20 -25.76 17.10 26.53
N ASP A 21 -24.75 16.68 27.30
CA ASP A 21 -23.49 16.15 26.76
C ASP A 21 -23.71 14.77 26.12
N LEU A 22 -24.49 13.90 26.76
CA LEU A 22 -24.87 12.60 26.20
C LEU A 22 -25.60 12.74 24.85
N GLN A 23 -26.51 13.70 24.76
CA GLN A 23 -27.18 14.04 23.50
C GLN A 23 -26.20 14.56 22.45
N ALA A 24 -25.27 15.44 22.85
CA ALA A 24 -24.25 15.98 21.95
C ALA A 24 -23.32 14.87 21.42
N PHE A 25 -22.89 13.93 22.24
CA PHE A 25 -22.08 12.78 21.80
C PHE A 25 -22.84 11.87 20.83
N ALA A 26 -24.14 11.67 21.05
CA ALA A 26 -24.98 10.91 20.13
C ALA A 26 -25.07 11.61 18.76
N GLN A 27 -25.26 12.93 18.77
CA GLN A 27 -25.25 13.75 17.55
C GLN A 27 -23.89 13.75 16.86
N ASP A 28 -22.78 13.88 17.59
CA ASP A 28 -21.42 13.80 17.02
C ASP A 28 -21.26 12.49 16.22
N ARG A 29 -21.65 11.35 16.82
CA ARG A 29 -21.57 10.03 16.18
C ARG A 29 -22.44 9.96 14.92
N GLU A 30 -23.68 10.45 14.97
CA GLU A 30 -24.58 10.49 13.82
C GLU A 30 -23.99 11.34 12.68
N ARG A 31 -23.47 12.53 13.00
CA ARG A 31 -22.89 13.45 12.02
C ARG A 31 -21.60 12.92 11.41
N VAL A 32 -20.77 12.25 12.21
CA VAL A 32 -19.57 11.55 11.73
C VAL A 32 -19.95 10.41 10.79
N GLN A 33 -20.99 9.63 11.11
CA GLN A 33 -21.47 8.58 10.21
C GLN A 33 -21.98 9.17 8.89
N ALA A 34 -22.77 10.25 8.94
CA ALA A 34 -23.24 10.95 7.75
C ALA A 34 -22.08 11.49 6.88
N TRP A 35 -21.00 11.98 7.49
CA TRP A 35 -19.78 12.35 6.76
C TRP A 35 -19.13 11.14 6.06
N LEU A 36 -19.02 10.01 6.76
CA LEU A 36 -18.47 8.78 6.20
C LEU A 36 -19.31 8.28 5.02
N ASP A 37 -20.65 8.34 5.14
CA ASP A 37 -21.57 7.95 4.08
C ASP A 37 -21.43 8.89 2.87
N ALA A 38 -21.35 10.20 3.08
CA ALA A 38 -21.08 11.17 2.01
C ALA A 38 -19.71 10.97 1.31
N ARG A 39 -18.73 10.37 2.01
CA ARG A 39 -17.43 9.98 1.44
C ARG A 39 -17.45 8.58 0.81
N ALA A 40 -18.46 7.77 1.10
CA ALA A 40 -18.67 6.46 0.49
C ALA A 40 -19.46 6.56 -0.81
N THR A 41 -20.52 7.38 -0.83
CA THR A 41 -21.48 7.50 -1.93
C THR A 41 -21.71 8.99 -2.24
N GLY A 42 -21.25 9.46 -3.41
CA GLY A 42 -21.47 10.84 -3.84
C GLY A 42 -20.40 11.38 -4.78
N ALA A 43 -20.58 12.63 -5.22
CA ALA A 43 -19.68 13.32 -6.16
C ALA A 43 -18.23 13.45 -5.65
N ARG A 44 -18.03 13.33 -4.33
CA ARG A 44 -16.71 13.36 -3.67
C ARG A 44 -16.38 12.04 -2.96
N ALA A 45 -16.93 10.93 -3.45
CA ALA A 45 -16.62 9.61 -2.94
C ALA A 45 -15.12 9.31 -3.06
N VAL A 46 -14.57 8.66 -2.04
CA VAL A 46 -13.17 8.24 -2.00
C VAL A 46 -13.06 6.73 -2.14
N GLY A 47 -11.90 6.24 -2.58
CA GLY A 47 -11.66 4.80 -2.69
C GLY A 47 -11.76 4.10 -1.33
N ALA A 48 -12.10 2.79 -1.34
CA ALA A 48 -12.33 1.99 -0.13
C ALA A 48 -11.18 2.04 0.90
N SER A 49 -9.93 2.18 0.45
CA SER A 49 -8.76 2.31 1.34
C SER A 49 -8.77 3.64 2.10
N THR A 50 -9.05 4.74 1.42
CA THR A 50 -9.13 6.08 2.02
C THR A 50 -10.32 6.15 2.97
N LEU A 51 -11.46 5.58 2.57
CA LEU A 51 -12.64 5.49 3.43
C LEU A 51 -12.36 4.69 4.71
N SER A 52 -11.62 3.59 4.61
CA SER A 52 -11.20 2.81 5.78
C SER A 52 -10.32 3.62 6.73
N GLN A 53 -9.42 4.47 6.22
CA GLN A 53 -8.62 5.37 7.05
C GLN A 53 -9.50 6.44 7.71
N TYR A 54 -10.42 7.05 6.95
CA TYR A 54 -11.36 8.03 7.50
C TYR A 54 -12.20 7.46 8.64
N ARG A 55 -12.65 6.20 8.53
CA ARG A 55 -13.37 5.51 9.61
C ARG A 55 -12.51 5.39 10.88
N VAL A 56 -11.28 4.93 10.76
CA VAL A 56 -10.36 4.76 11.90
C VAL A 56 -10.06 6.11 12.58
N GLU A 57 -9.79 7.14 11.80
CA GLU A 57 -9.49 8.47 12.34
C GLU A 57 -10.74 9.10 13.00
N ALA A 58 -11.91 8.96 12.39
CA ALA A 58 -13.15 9.47 12.97
C ALA A 58 -13.55 8.73 14.25
N GLU A 59 -13.39 7.41 14.29
CA GLU A 59 -13.58 6.60 15.50
C GLU A 59 -12.65 7.06 16.62
N ARG A 60 -11.40 7.41 16.28
CA ARG A 60 -10.42 7.95 17.23
C ARG A 60 -10.83 9.31 17.79
N VAL A 61 -11.31 10.24 16.94
CA VAL A 61 -11.81 11.55 17.38
C VAL A 61 -13.04 11.39 18.30
N CYS A 62 -14.03 10.59 17.89
CA CYS A 62 -15.23 10.32 18.69
C CYS A 62 -14.92 9.63 20.02
N TRP A 63 -13.97 8.70 20.03
CA TRP A 63 -13.52 8.06 21.27
C TRP A 63 -12.87 9.10 22.20
N TYR A 64 -11.93 9.91 21.69
CA TYR A 64 -11.28 10.94 22.51
C TYR A 64 -12.29 11.95 23.09
N ALA A 65 -13.22 12.44 22.27
CA ALA A 65 -14.28 13.36 22.71
C ALA A 65 -15.09 12.80 23.90
N ARG A 66 -15.47 11.52 23.82
CA ARG A 66 -16.20 10.82 24.90
C ARG A 66 -15.33 10.60 26.12
N THR A 67 -14.11 10.11 25.94
CA THR A 67 -13.14 9.82 27.01
C THR A 67 -12.85 11.04 27.87
N PHE A 68 -12.75 12.23 27.25
CA PHE A 68 -12.49 13.49 27.95
C PHE A 68 -13.74 14.31 28.25
N GLY A 69 -14.94 13.79 27.96
CA GLY A 69 -16.20 14.44 28.34
C GLY A 69 -16.49 15.75 27.58
N LYS A 70 -15.90 15.97 26.40
CA LYS A 70 -16.11 17.17 25.59
C LYS A 70 -16.56 16.83 24.17
N PRO A 71 -17.84 17.04 23.82
CA PRO A 71 -18.36 16.81 22.46
C PRO A 71 -17.60 17.60 21.41
N ILE A 72 -17.44 17.05 20.20
CA ILE A 72 -16.73 17.66 19.07
C ILE A 72 -17.35 19.02 18.73
N ALA A 73 -18.68 19.13 18.86
CA ALA A 73 -19.43 20.38 18.72
C ALA A 73 -18.91 21.56 19.58
N ARG A 74 -18.20 21.28 20.68
CA ARG A 74 -17.65 22.28 21.61
C ARG A 74 -16.14 22.43 21.52
N TRP A 75 -15.48 21.74 20.60
CA TRP A 75 -14.03 21.84 20.46
C TRP A 75 -13.62 23.21 19.91
N LEU A 76 -12.59 23.77 20.54
CA LEU A 76 -11.83 24.92 20.10
C LEU A 76 -10.45 24.47 19.59
N ARG A 77 -9.66 25.43 19.11
CA ARG A 77 -8.27 25.21 18.68
C ARG A 77 -7.46 24.44 19.73
N ASP A 78 -7.54 24.85 20.98
CA ASP A 78 -6.74 24.26 22.06
C ASP A 78 -7.11 22.79 22.31
N ASP A 79 -8.39 22.42 22.13
CA ASP A 79 -8.83 21.03 22.24
C ASP A 79 -8.27 20.17 21.11
N ALA A 80 -8.24 20.70 19.89
CA ALA A 80 -7.63 19.99 18.77
C ALA A 80 -6.11 19.84 18.95
N VAL A 81 -5.43 20.85 19.49
CA VAL A 81 -4.00 20.75 19.86
C VAL A 81 -3.79 19.69 20.94
N ALA A 82 -4.61 19.69 22.00
CA ALA A 82 -4.55 18.72 23.09
C ALA A 82 -4.80 17.29 22.59
N TYR A 83 -5.78 17.10 21.69
CA TYR A 83 -6.03 15.84 21.01
C TYR A 83 -4.79 15.35 20.25
N LEU A 84 -4.15 16.21 19.45
CA LEU A 84 -2.97 15.82 18.67
C LEU A 84 -1.76 15.50 19.55
N ARG A 85 -1.56 16.24 20.65
CA ARG A 85 -0.56 15.92 21.68
C ARG A 85 -0.82 14.55 22.30
N PHE A 86 -2.06 14.27 22.69
CA PHE A 86 -2.47 12.97 23.21
C PHE A 86 -2.22 11.83 22.22
N LEU A 87 -2.31 12.07 20.91
CA LEU A 87 -1.95 11.05 19.91
C LEU A 87 -0.45 10.76 19.87
N GLN A 88 0.40 11.77 20.09
CA GLN A 88 1.86 11.60 20.12
C GLN A 88 2.32 10.95 21.42
N GLU A 89 1.71 11.29 22.54
CA GLU A 89 2.08 10.82 23.88
C GLU A 89 0.86 10.25 24.61
N PRO A 90 0.26 9.15 24.10
CA PRO A 90 -0.90 8.55 24.75
C PRO A 90 -0.47 7.84 26.03
N PRO A 91 -1.22 8.02 27.13
CA PRO A 91 -0.97 7.28 28.36
C PRO A 91 -1.25 5.78 28.16
N ALA A 92 -0.64 4.93 28.99
CA ALA A 92 -0.70 3.47 28.82
C ALA A 92 -2.14 2.91 28.79
N TRP A 93 -3.05 3.48 29.59
CA TRP A 93 -4.46 3.08 29.63
C TRP A 93 -5.21 3.34 28.32
N ALA A 94 -4.73 4.29 27.51
CA ALA A 94 -5.34 4.62 26.24
C ALA A 94 -4.91 3.65 25.12
N ILE A 95 -3.91 2.79 25.35
CA ILE A 95 -3.35 1.88 24.33
C ILE A 95 -4.01 0.51 24.47
N SER A 96 -4.74 0.08 23.43
CA SER A 96 -5.43 -1.20 23.43
C SER A 96 -4.51 -2.35 23.04
N ALA A 97 -4.56 -3.44 23.81
CA ALA A 97 -3.88 -4.69 23.50
C ALA A 97 -4.40 -5.32 22.18
N ARG A 98 -3.55 -6.12 21.53
CA ARG A 98 -3.92 -6.80 20.28
C ARG A 98 -4.97 -7.87 20.54
N GLY A 99 -5.90 -8.03 19.60
CA GLY A 99 -6.91 -9.11 19.64
C GLY A 99 -8.20 -8.77 20.40
N ILE A 100 -8.30 -7.59 21.02
CA ILE A 100 -9.54 -7.12 21.66
C ILE A 100 -10.57 -6.76 20.57
N GLU A 101 -11.79 -7.27 20.73
CA GLU A 101 -12.94 -6.96 19.87
C GLU A 101 -13.41 -5.51 20.06
N ARG A 102 -14.03 -4.91 19.03
CA ARG A 102 -14.39 -3.48 19.07
C ARG A 102 -15.47 -3.13 20.09
N ASP A 103 -16.32 -4.10 20.42
CA ASP A 103 -17.43 -3.93 21.36
C ASP A 103 -17.02 -4.21 22.82
N ASP A 104 -15.77 -4.62 23.04
CA ASP A 104 -15.21 -4.82 24.37
C ASP A 104 -15.00 -3.47 25.08
N ALA A 105 -15.34 -3.40 26.37
CA ALA A 105 -15.18 -2.18 27.17
C ALA A 105 -13.71 -1.71 27.29
N ASN A 106 -12.74 -2.62 27.16
CA ASN A 106 -11.31 -2.33 27.21
C ASN A 106 -10.72 -1.96 25.84
N TRP A 107 -11.56 -1.92 24.80
CA TRP A 107 -11.11 -1.54 23.47
C TRP A 107 -10.88 -0.03 23.37
N THR A 108 -9.77 0.35 22.73
CA THR A 108 -9.45 1.72 22.39
C THR A 108 -8.93 1.80 20.95
N PRO A 109 -9.06 2.95 20.27
CA PRO A 109 -8.63 3.14 18.89
C PRO A 109 -7.12 3.38 18.73
N LEU A 110 -6.32 3.20 19.79
CA LEU A 110 -4.88 3.41 19.77
C LEU A 110 -4.12 2.09 19.96
N ARG A 111 -3.08 1.91 19.15
CA ARG A 111 -2.14 0.76 19.22
C ARG A 111 -0.75 1.16 19.72
N GLY A 112 -0.57 2.42 20.10
CA GLY A 112 0.68 3.04 20.51
C GLY A 112 0.71 4.52 20.16
N ALA A 113 1.79 5.19 20.56
CA ALA A 113 2.10 6.56 20.15
C ALA A 113 2.16 6.71 18.63
N LEU A 114 1.56 7.78 18.11
CA LEU A 114 1.64 8.10 16.69
C LEU A 114 2.95 8.85 16.39
N SER A 115 3.57 8.50 15.27
CA SER A 115 4.69 9.27 14.72
C SER A 115 4.22 10.67 14.28
N PRO A 116 5.12 11.67 14.17
CA PRO A 116 4.74 13.03 13.79
C PRO A 116 4.01 13.09 12.44
N ARG A 117 4.46 12.27 11.48
CA ARG A 117 3.81 12.11 10.19
C ARG A 117 2.38 11.58 10.33
N SER A 118 2.18 10.59 11.19
CA SER A 118 0.85 10.01 11.45
C SER A 118 -0.07 10.99 12.18
N THR A 119 0.46 11.76 13.14
CA THR A 119 -0.28 12.81 13.84
C THR A 119 -0.70 13.92 12.89
N ARG A 120 0.20 14.39 12.01
CA ARG A 120 -0.15 15.35 10.95
C ARG A 120 -1.24 14.82 10.04
N GLN A 121 -1.15 13.55 9.61
CA GLN A 121 -2.19 12.92 8.79
C GLN A 121 -3.54 12.86 9.53
N SER A 122 -3.52 12.55 10.83
CA SER A 122 -4.71 12.54 11.69
C SER A 122 -5.35 13.94 11.74
N SER A 123 -4.53 14.99 11.92
CA SER A 123 -4.96 16.39 11.87
C SER A 123 -5.62 16.76 10.54
N VAL A 124 -5.02 16.38 9.40
CA VAL A 124 -5.59 16.63 8.06
C VAL A 124 -6.95 15.95 7.89
N ILE A 125 -7.10 14.70 8.34
CA ILE A 125 -8.36 13.96 8.22
C ILE A 125 -9.42 14.56 9.16
N ALA A 126 -9.04 14.90 10.39
CA ALA A 126 -9.94 15.53 11.34
C ALA A 126 -10.37 16.94 10.89
N ALA A 127 -9.47 17.72 10.27
CA ALA A 127 -9.80 18.98 9.62
C ALA A 127 -10.77 18.80 8.44
N ASN A 128 -10.64 17.71 7.67
CA ASN A 128 -11.58 17.39 6.60
C ASN A 128 -12.99 17.07 7.13
N LEU A 129 -13.06 16.25 8.18
CA LEU A 129 -14.29 15.92 8.89
C LEU A 129 -14.94 17.19 9.45
N CYS A 130 -14.22 17.96 10.27
CA CYS A 130 -14.74 19.17 10.91
C CYS A 130 -15.11 20.24 9.88
N GLY A 131 -14.39 20.34 8.76
CA GLY A 131 -14.77 21.22 7.66
C GLY A 131 -16.07 20.81 6.98
N TRP A 132 -16.38 19.51 6.91
CA TRP A 132 -17.70 19.06 6.46
C TRP A 132 -18.79 19.35 7.48
N LEU A 133 -18.54 19.09 8.76
CA LEU A 133 -19.47 19.41 9.85
C LEU A 133 -19.77 20.93 9.91
N GLN A 134 -18.77 21.77 9.62
CA GLN A 134 -18.94 23.21 9.53
C GLN A 134 -19.85 23.61 8.35
N ARG A 135 -19.60 23.05 7.16
CA ARG A 135 -20.42 23.33 5.96
C ARG A 135 -21.87 22.86 6.09
N THR A 136 -22.13 21.84 6.90
CA THR A 136 -23.49 21.37 7.21
C THR A 136 -24.13 22.09 8.38
N GLY A 137 -23.46 23.11 8.95
CA GLY A 137 -23.97 23.95 10.03
C GLY A 137 -23.88 23.32 11.42
N TYR A 138 -23.24 22.15 11.57
CA TYR A 138 -23.08 21.50 12.87
C TYR A 138 -21.97 22.16 13.71
N LEU A 139 -20.88 22.55 13.07
CA LEU A 139 -19.82 23.35 13.70
C LEU A 139 -19.89 24.80 13.23
N ARG A 140 -19.56 25.74 14.11
CA ARG A 140 -19.38 27.15 13.74
C ARG A 140 -18.02 27.38 13.09
N THR A 141 -16.98 26.77 13.65
CA THR A 141 -15.59 26.88 13.22
C THR A 141 -14.94 25.50 13.14
N ASN A 142 -13.88 25.37 12.35
CA ASN A 142 -13.10 24.14 12.28
C ASN A 142 -11.93 24.22 13.29
N PRO A 143 -11.92 23.42 14.37
CA PRO A 143 -10.92 23.53 15.42
C PRO A 143 -9.51 23.08 14.96
N PHE A 144 -9.41 22.38 13.83
CA PHE A 144 -8.15 21.89 13.27
C PHE A 144 -7.49 22.84 12.27
N LEU A 145 -8.05 24.04 12.06
CA LEU A 145 -7.48 25.05 11.17
C LEU A 145 -6.97 26.24 11.98
N ASP A 146 -5.78 26.75 11.67
CA ASP A 146 -5.25 28.02 12.16
C ASP A 146 -6.00 29.23 11.61
N ASP A 147 -5.58 30.43 12.03
CA ASP A 147 -6.25 31.67 11.66
C ASP A 147 -6.10 31.95 10.15
N ASP A 148 -5.08 31.36 9.50
CA ASP A 148 -4.83 31.38 8.07
C ASP A 148 -5.49 30.20 7.32
N ALA A 149 -6.38 29.46 8.00
CA ALA A 149 -7.05 28.26 7.50
C ALA A 149 -6.12 27.09 7.13
N ILE A 150 -4.92 27.03 7.72
CA ILE A 150 -3.95 25.95 7.56
C ILE A 150 -4.19 24.88 8.63
N VAL A 151 -4.03 23.61 8.26
CA VAL A 151 -4.18 22.50 9.19
C VAL A 151 -3.14 22.60 10.31
N ILE A 152 -3.61 22.64 11.56
CA ILE A 152 -2.73 22.73 12.72
C ILE A 152 -1.81 21.49 12.82
N THR A 153 -0.59 21.72 13.29
CA THR A 153 0.38 20.67 13.59
C THR A 153 0.95 20.88 14.98
N VAL A 154 1.24 19.78 15.67
CA VAL A 154 1.95 19.82 16.96
C VAL A 154 3.41 19.43 16.73
N PRO A 155 4.38 20.19 17.28
CA PRO A 155 5.78 19.86 17.19
C PRO A 155 6.07 18.51 17.88
N GLU A 156 7.20 17.89 17.55
CA GLU A 156 7.65 16.70 18.28
C GLU A 156 7.81 17.04 19.77
N PRO A 157 7.40 16.12 20.67
CA PRO A 157 7.71 16.28 22.08
C PRO A 157 9.24 16.32 22.24
N SER A 158 9.73 17.37 22.91
CA SER A 158 11.15 17.58 23.12
C SER A 158 11.68 16.48 24.03
N THR A 159 12.22 15.40 23.46
CA THR A 159 13.13 14.54 24.19
C THR A 159 14.40 15.34 24.40
N THR A 160 14.81 15.55 25.65
CA THR A 160 16.14 16.07 26.00
C THR A 160 17.18 15.02 25.59
N SER A 161 17.44 14.91 24.31
CA SER A 161 18.60 14.27 23.70
C SER A 161 18.68 14.79 22.28
N ALA A 162 19.43 15.87 22.13
CA ALA A 162 19.86 16.35 20.83
C ALA A 162 20.79 15.29 20.21
N ALA A 163 20.20 14.30 19.53
CA ALA A 163 20.88 13.70 18.40
C ALA A 163 20.64 14.65 17.22
N PRO A 164 21.70 15.15 16.54
CA PRO A 164 21.52 16.06 15.43
C PRO A 164 20.64 15.38 14.38
N SER A 165 19.57 16.07 13.97
CA SER A 165 18.76 15.66 12.83
C SER A 165 19.64 15.78 11.59
N VAL A 166 20.37 14.71 11.27
CA VAL A 166 21.06 14.57 9.99
C VAL A 166 19.98 14.70 8.92
N PRO A 167 20.15 15.57 7.90
CA PRO A 167 19.19 15.67 6.81
C PRO A 167 18.91 14.27 6.26
N GLN A 168 17.64 13.87 6.31
CA GLN A 168 17.16 12.51 6.01
C GLN A 168 17.56 12.02 4.61
N ALA A 169 17.89 12.96 3.71
CA ALA A 169 18.43 12.69 2.38
C ALA A 169 19.81 12.02 2.37
N ALA A 170 20.62 12.15 3.42
CA ALA A 170 21.97 11.57 3.48
C ALA A 170 22.00 10.15 4.07
N VAL A 171 21.11 9.83 5.02
CA VAL A 171 21.07 8.51 5.68
C VAL A 171 20.35 7.45 4.82
N GLU A 172 19.48 7.87 3.90
CA GLU A 172 18.77 6.94 3.00
C GLU A 172 19.68 6.31 1.92
N SER A 173 20.86 6.87 1.63
CA SER A 173 21.68 6.39 0.52
C SER A 173 22.41 5.07 0.82
N GLU A 174 22.95 4.88 2.03
CA GLU A 174 23.71 3.67 2.41
C GLU A 174 22.84 2.50 2.88
N ALA A 175 21.63 2.77 3.39
CA ALA A 175 20.69 1.73 3.86
C ALA A 175 19.71 1.22 2.78
N SER A 176 19.85 1.70 1.54
CA SER A 176 18.89 1.41 0.46
C SER A 176 19.26 0.16 -0.32
N LEU A 177 18.27 -0.65 -0.69
CA LEU A 177 18.47 -1.87 -1.48
C LEU A 177 19.13 -1.57 -2.83
N SER A 178 20.15 -2.32 -3.22
CA SER A 178 20.83 -2.22 -4.53
C SER A 178 20.24 -3.21 -5.54
N ALA A 179 20.67 -3.13 -6.80
CA ALA A 179 20.38 -4.15 -7.81
C ALA A 179 20.93 -5.53 -7.39
N ALA A 180 22.12 -5.56 -6.77
CA ALA A 180 22.71 -6.79 -6.23
C ALA A 180 21.85 -7.40 -5.11
N ASP A 181 21.24 -6.58 -4.24
CA ASP A 181 20.32 -7.08 -3.22
C ASP A 181 19.04 -7.68 -3.84
N MET A 182 18.59 -7.14 -4.98
CA MET A 182 17.47 -7.72 -5.73
C MET A 182 17.84 -9.05 -6.41
N THR A 183 19.08 -9.19 -6.90
CA THR A 183 19.61 -10.46 -7.39
C THR A 183 19.63 -11.51 -6.28
N LEU A 184 20.09 -11.16 -5.07
CA LEU A 184 20.03 -12.04 -3.90
C LEU A 184 18.62 -12.50 -3.56
N LEU A 185 17.61 -11.63 -3.71
CA LEU A 185 16.20 -12.00 -3.53
C LEU A 185 15.76 -13.07 -4.54
N VAL A 186 16.12 -12.91 -5.82
CA VAL A 186 15.81 -13.88 -6.88
C VAL A 186 16.55 -15.20 -6.64
N ASP A 187 17.83 -15.13 -6.28
CA ASP A 187 18.68 -16.30 -6.05
C ASP A 187 18.27 -17.09 -4.81
N ALA A 188 17.90 -16.42 -3.71
CA ALA A 188 17.38 -17.09 -2.53
C ALA A 188 16.15 -17.94 -2.84
N VAL A 189 15.20 -17.40 -3.62
CA VAL A 189 14.01 -18.15 -4.04
C VAL A 189 14.36 -19.29 -5.00
N ARG A 190 15.31 -19.06 -5.91
CA ARG A 190 15.82 -20.09 -6.84
C ARG A 190 16.50 -21.24 -6.10
N ALA A 191 17.24 -20.95 -5.03
CA ALA A 191 17.97 -21.92 -4.24
C ALA A 191 17.08 -22.80 -3.34
N ARG A 192 15.78 -22.50 -3.22
CA ARG A 192 14.85 -23.29 -2.40
C ARG A 192 14.82 -24.76 -2.82
N VAL A 193 14.98 -25.63 -1.83
CA VAL A 193 14.67 -27.05 -1.96
C VAL A 193 13.14 -27.21 -2.00
N ALA A 194 12.60 -27.46 -3.19
CA ALA A 194 11.16 -27.56 -3.42
C ALA A 194 10.68 -29.00 -3.57
N LEU A 195 10.53 -29.70 -2.45
CA LEU A 195 10.03 -31.07 -2.42
C LEU A 195 8.50 -31.12 -2.42
N GLY A 196 7.94 -31.90 -3.34
CA GLY A 196 6.49 -32.07 -3.48
C GLY A 196 5.81 -30.97 -4.31
N ARG A 197 4.50 -31.09 -4.49
CA ARG A 197 3.74 -30.20 -5.39
C ARG A 197 3.59 -28.79 -4.83
N GLU A 198 3.26 -28.65 -3.55
CA GLU A 198 3.01 -27.34 -2.94
C GLU A 198 4.27 -26.47 -2.88
N ALA A 199 5.41 -27.07 -2.52
CA ALA A 199 6.69 -26.35 -2.49
C ALA A 199 7.12 -25.89 -3.89
N ARG A 200 6.94 -26.71 -4.92
CA ARG A 200 7.21 -26.33 -6.33
C ARG A 200 6.31 -25.19 -6.80
N LEU A 201 5.02 -25.21 -6.46
CA LEU A 201 4.10 -24.10 -6.76
C LEU A 201 4.51 -22.82 -6.04
N ARG A 202 4.94 -22.93 -4.78
CA ARG A 202 5.44 -21.80 -4.00
C ARG A 202 6.68 -21.19 -4.62
N GLN A 203 7.66 -22.02 -4.95
CA GLN A 203 8.89 -21.58 -5.59
C GLN A 203 8.61 -20.91 -6.94
N ALA A 204 7.78 -21.51 -7.79
CA ALA A 204 7.43 -20.93 -9.09
C ALA A 204 6.72 -19.57 -8.95
N ARG A 205 5.75 -19.45 -8.03
CA ARG A 205 5.07 -18.18 -7.76
C ARG A 205 6.02 -17.11 -7.23
N ASP A 206 6.84 -17.46 -6.24
CA ASP A 206 7.70 -16.51 -5.57
C ASP A 206 8.87 -16.09 -6.48
N ARG A 207 9.34 -16.99 -7.37
CA ARG A 207 10.35 -16.66 -8.37
C ARG A 207 9.78 -15.62 -9.35
N PHE A 208 8.60 -15.88 -9.91
CA PHE A 208 7.94 -14.89 -10.77
C PHE A 208 7.67 -13.56 -10.05
N LEU A 209 7.27 -13.61 -8.77
CA LEU A 209 7.08 -12.40 -7.97
C LEU A 209 8.40 -11.65 -7.71
N ALA A 210 9.51 -12.35 -7.44
CA ALA A 210 10.82 -11.73 -7.25
C ALA A 210 11.27 -10.98 -8.51
N GLU A 211 11.11 -11.60 -9.68
CA GLU A 211 11.41 -10.99 -10.97
C GLU A 211 10.51 -9.76 -11.24
N LEU A 212 9.20 -9.86 -10.96
CA LEU A 212 8.28 -8.72 -11.05
C LEU A 212 8.72 -7.55 -10.16
N LEU A 213 9.18 -7.85 -8.94
CA LEU A 213 9.65 -6.84 -8.00
C LEU A 213 10.96 -6.19 -8.46
N ALA A 214 11.87 -6.97 -9.06
CA ALA A 214 13.13 -6.49 -9.60
C ALA A 214 12.97 -5.65 -10.88
N HIS A 215 12.00 -5.99 -11.75
CA HIS A 215 11.96 -5.41 -13.11
C HIS A 215 10.76 -4.51 -13.41
N ALA A 216 9.63 -4.64 -12.71
CA ALA A 216 8.40 -3.92 -13.07
C ALA A 216 8.04 -2.78 -12.10
N GLY A 217 8.66 -2.74 -10.91
CA GLY A 217 8.46 -1.66 -9.94
C GLY A 217 6.98 -1.35 -9.68
N LEU A 218 6.15 -2.38 -9.49
CA LEU A 218 4.70 -2.27 -9.35
C LEU A 218 4.25 -1.90 -7.93
N ARG A 219 3.08 -1.25 -7.81
CA ARG A 219 2.45 -0.99 -6.50
C ARG A 219 1.73 -2.24 -6.03
N VAL A 220 1.56 -2.41 -4.72
CA VAL A 220 0.76 -3.54 -4.15
C VAL A 220 -0.62 -3.62 -4.80
N SER A 221 -1.28 -2.48 -4.97
CA SER A 221 -2.60 -2.41 -5.58
C SER A 221 -2.59 -2.88 -7.03
N GLU A 222 -1.53 -2.57 -7.78
CA GLU A 222 -1.38 -2.96 -9.19
C GLU A 222 -1.12 -4.47 -9.29
N LEU A 223 -0.24 -5.02 -8.45
CA LEU A 223 0.04 -6.47 -8.38
C LEU A 223 -1.22 -7.28 -8.04
N VAL A 224 -2.05 -6.78 -7.13
CA VAL A 224 -3.30 -7.44 -6.71
C VAL A 224 -4.39 -7.33 -7.79
N SER A 225 -4.42 -6.23 -8.54
CA SER A 225 -5.42 -6.01 -9.59
C SER A 225 -5.03 -6.61 -10.94
N ALA A 226 -3.75 -6.90 -11.18
CA ALA A 226 -3.27 -7.41 -12.45
C ALA A 226 -3.86 -8.79 -12.79
N ARG A 227 -4.05 -9.02 -14.08
CA ARG A 227 -4.60 -10.21 -14.71
C ARG A 227 -3.61 -10.76 -15.73
N MET A 228 -3.80 -12.02 -16.10
CA MET A 228 -3.00 -12.66 -17.14
C MET A 228 -3.23 -12.00 -18.50
N GLY A 229 -4.49 -11.62 -18.80
CA GLY A 229 -4.82 -10.88 -20.01
C GLY A 229 -4.22 -9.47 -20.10
N ASP A 230 -3.63 -8.95 -19.02
CA ASP A 230 -2.90 -7.67 -19.06
C ASP A 230 -1.51 -7.81 -19.70
N VAL A 231 -1.02 -9.05 -19.88
CA VAL A 231 0.26 -9.34 -20.55
C VAL A 231 -0.02 -9.66 -22.02
N ALA A 232 0.49 -8.84 -22.93
CA ALA A 232 0.23 -8.98 -24.35
C ALA A 232 1.50 -8.78 -25.20
N LEU A 233 1.53 -9.48 -26.33
CA LEU A 233 2.56 -9.31 -27.35
C LEU A 233 2.12 -8.22 -28.33
N HIS A 234 2.97 -7.24 -28.56
CA HIS A 234 2.70 -6.13 -29.47
C HIS A 234 3.72 -6.12 -30.61
N ALA A 235 3.26 -5.99 -31.84
CA ALA A 235 4.13 -5.83 -33.00
C ALA A 235 4.82 -4.46 -32.98
N VAL A 236 6.10 -4.43 -33.35
CA VAL A 236 6.87 -3.18 -33.47
C VAL A 236 6.64 -2.57 -34.87
N PRO A 237 6.15 -1.32 -34.98
CA PRO A 237 5.90 -0.70 -36.28
C PRO A 237 7.18 -0.54 -37.12
N THR A 238 7.16 -1.05 -38.35
CA THR A 238 8.31 -1.02 -39.28
C THR A 238 8.74 0.39 -39.68
N ALA A 239 7.84 1.38 -39.61
CA ALA A 239 8.11 2.78 -39.95
C ALA A 239 8.97 3.53 -38.91
N GLN A 240 9.30 2.90 -37.78
CA GLN A 240 10.03 3.50 -36.66
C GLN A 240 11.44 2.90 -36.46
N ALA A 241 11.85 1.97 -37.34
CA ALA A 241 13.19 1.39 -37.31
C ALA A 241 14.17 2.28 -38.09
N PRO A 242 15.12 2.99 -37.44
CA PRO A 242 16.28 3.50 -38.16
C PRO A 242 17.06 2.31 -38.73
N SER A 243 17.64 2.51 -39.91
CA SER A 243 18.27 1.48 -40.75
C SER A 243 19.48 0.74 -40.13
N ASP A 244 19.99 1.16 -38.98
CA ASP A 244 21.19 0.58 -38.33
C ASP A 244 20.93 -0.23 -37.06
N ASP A 245 19.71 -0.22 -36.47
CA ASP A 245 19.36 -1.02 -35.30
C ASP A 245 18.23 -2.00 -35.65
N ALA A 246 18.53 -3.30 -35.72
CA ALA A 246 17.53 -4.33 -36.01
C ALA A 246 16.59 -4.50 -34.80
N LEU A 247 15.59 -3.63 -34.68
CA LEU A 247 14.55 -3.73 -33.65
C LEU A 247 13.83 -5.09 -33.75
N PRO A 248 13.43 -5.69 -32.61
CA PRO A 248 12.67 -6.93 -32.63
C PRO A 248 11.32 -6.74 -33.33
N ALA A 249 10.80 -7.80 -33.96
CA ALA A 249 9.49 -7.76 -34.63
C ALA A 249 8.31 -7.52 -33.66
N SER A 250 8.49 -7.87 -32.39
CA SER A 250 7.46 -7.75 -31.36
C SER A 250 8.07 -7.63 -29.96
N VAL A 251 7.31 -7.06 -29.03
CA VAL A 251 7.69 -6.88 -27.62
C VAL A 251 6.54 -7.26 -26.69
N TRP A 252 6.86 -7.81 -25.52
CA TRP A 252 5.87 -8.11 -24.49
C TRP A 252 5.65 -6.91 -23.58
N LEU A 253 4.40 -6.48 -23.42
CA LEU A 253 4.01 -5.43 -22.50
C LEU A 253 3.02 -5.95 -21.46
N LEU A 254 3.14 -5.42 -20.23
CA LEU A 254 2.19 -5.58 -19.14
C LEU A 254 1.42 -4.27 -18.94
N ALA A 255 0.11 -4.29 -19.14
CA ALA A 255 -0.78 -3.20 -18.77
C ALA A 255 -0.94 -3.13 -17.24
N VAL A 256 -0.73 -1.96 -16.66
CA VAL A 256 -0.98 -1.75 -15.22
C VAL A 256 -1.71 -0.44 -14.97
N GLY A 257 -2.52 -0.42 -13.91
CA GLY A 257 -3.40 0.70 -13.61
C GLY A 257 -4.70 0.65 -14.41
N SER A 258 -5.55 1.66 -14.24
CA SER A 258 -6.82 1.74 -14.96
C SER A 258 -7.20 3.18 -15.27
N GLY A 259 -7.98 3.37 -16.33
CA GLY A 259 -8.44 4.69 -16.76
C GLY A 259 -7.27 5.64 -17.02
N ARG A 260 -7.13 6.67 -16.17
CA ARG A 260 -6.14 7.75 -16.34
C ARG A 260 -4.76 7.44 -15.75
N THR A 261 -4.64 6.34 -15.01
CA THR A 261 -3.36 5.88 -14.44
C THR A 261 -2.81 4.64 -15.14
N GLN A 262 -3.47 4.22 -16.21
CA GLN A 262 -3.04 3.09 -17.03
C GLN A 262 -1.73 3.42 -17.73
N ARG A 263 -0.78 2.49 -17.70
CA ARG A 263 0.50 2.56 -18.40
C ARG A 263 0.94 1.15 -18.82
N TRP A 264 1.88 1.09 -19.75
CA TRP A 264 2.43 -0.16 -20.27
C TRP A 264 3.88 -0.32 -19.83
N LEU A 265 4.23 -1.52 -19.35
CA LEU A 265 5.58 -1.84 -18.90
C LEU A 265 6.19 -2.93 -19.77
N PRO A 266 7.42 -2.77 -20.27
CA PRO A 266 8.14 -3.87 -20.91
C PRO A 266 8.25 -5.04 -19.95
N CYS A 267 7.87 -6.24 -20.40
CA CYS A 267 7.89 -7.44 -19.58
C CYS A 267 8.54 -8.64 -20.26
N ASP A 268 9.27 -8.46 -21.37
CA ASP A 268 10.02 -9.54 -22.03
C ASP A 268 10.95 -10.31 -21.08
N ALA A 269 11.67 -9.60 -20.20
CA ALA A 269 12.52 -10.19 -19.17
C ALA A 269 11.75 -11.13 -18.19
N LEU A 270 10.43 -10.92 -18.05
CA LEU A 270 9.57 -11.70 -17.17
C LEU A 270 8.95 -12.92 -17.87
N MET A 271 9.06 -13.04 -19.20
CA MET A 271 8.31 -14.06 -19.95
C MET A 271 8.79 -15.48 -19.69
N VAL A 272 10.09 -15.67 -19.45
CA VAL A 272 10.62 -17.00 -19.09
C VAL A 272 10.00 -17.46 -17.77
N THR A 273 10.09 -16.64 -16.73
CA THR A 273 9.59 -17.00 -15.39
C THR A 273 8.07 -17.03 -15.32
N LEU A 274 7.37 -16.21 -16.12
CA LEU A 274 5.92 -16.29 -16.27
C LEU A 274 5.48 -17.63 -16.90
N ARG A 275 6.16 -18.11 -17.95
CA ARG A 275 5.85 -19.39 -18.60
C ARG A 275 6.06 -20.57 -17.65
N GLU A 276 7.19 -20.59 -16.93
CA GLU A 276 7.49 -21.59 -15.91
C GLU A 276 6.41 -21.59 -14.80
N TYR A 277 6.07 -20.40 -14.31
CA TYR A 277 5.05 -20.18 -13.31
C TYR A 277 3.67 -20.68 -13.75
N ARG A 278 3.23 -20.30 -14.95
CA ARG A 278 1.93 -20.74 -15.51
C ARG A 278 1.90 -22.26 -15.69
N THR A 279 2.95 -22.83 -16.24
CA THR A 279 3.07 -24.29 -16.44
C THR A 279 3.02 -25.03 -15.11
N ALA A 280 3.72 -24.55 -14.07
CA ALA A 280 3.68 -25.14 -12.74
C ALA A 280 2.26 -25.16 -12.16
N PHE A 281 1.47 -24.12 -12.44
CA PHE A 281 0.06 -24.02 -12.03
C PHE A 281 -0.91 -24.80 -12.92
N GLY A 282 -0.44 -25.43 -14.01
CA GLY A 282 -1.25 -26.18 -14.96
C GLY A 282 -2.00 -25.30 -15.95
N LEU A 283 -1.51 -24.08 -16.19
CA LEU A 283 -2.05 -23.14 -17.18
C LEU A 283 -1.24 -23.23 -18.48
N SER A 284 -1.80 -22.72 -19.58
CA SER A 284 -1.06 -22.52 -20.84
C SER A 284 0.21 -21.69 -20.58
N PRO A 285 1.37 -22.02 -21.17
CA PRO A 285 2.60 -21.25 -20.95
C PRO A 285 2.46 -19.75 -21.28
N LEU A 286 1.66 -19.43 -22.30
CA LEU A 286 1.36 -18.04 -22.68
C LEU A 286 0.00 -17.60 -22.12
N PRO A 287 -0.11 -16.33 -21.69
CA PRO A 287 -1.41 -15.72 -21.39
C PRO A 287 -2.34 -15.75 -22.60
N LEU A 288 -3.63 -15.97 -22.36
CA LEU A 288 -4.65 -15.83 -23.39
C LEU A 288 -5.16 -14.37 -23.43
N PRO A 289 -5.61 -13.87 -24.60
CA PRO A 289 -6.33 -12.61 -24.66
C PRO A 289 -7.53 -12.61 -23.71
N ASP A 290 -7.75 -11.48 -23.03
CA ASP A 290 -8.85 -11.29 -22.07
C ASP A 290 -8.92 -12.32 -20.92
N GLU A 291 -7.80 -12.99 -20.62
CA GLU A 291 -7.74 -13.97 -19.54
C GLU A 291 -7.95 -13.31 -18.16
N ALA A 292 -9.12 -13.54 -17.56
CA ALA A 292 -9.51 -12.99 -16.26
C ALA A 292 -8.76 -13.60 -15.06
N THR A 293 -7.89 -14.59 -15.30
CA THR A 293 -7.04 -15.20 -14.27
C THR A 293 -6.16 -14.12 -13.62
N PRO A 294 -6.11 -14.02 -12.29
CA PRO A 294 -5.20 -13.09 -11.61
C PRO A 294 -3.73 -13.38 -11.92
N LEU A 295 -2.93 -12.32 -12.10
CA LEU A 295 -1.50 -12.45 -12.42
C LEU A 295 -0.72 -13.22 -11.33
N LEU A 296 -1.11 -13.04 -10.06
CA LEU A 296 -0.54 -13.74 -8.91
C LEU A 296 -1.58 -14.66 -8.25
N LEU A 297 -1.36 -15.97 -8.35
CA LEU A 297 -2.21 -17.02 -7.80
C LEU A 297 -1.82 -17.42 -6.38
N SER A 298 -2.84 -17.76 -5.59
CA SER A 298 -2.67 -18.44 -4.30
C SER A 298 -2.24 -19.88 -4.53
N ILE A 299 -1.29 -20.33 -3.72
CA ILE A 299 -0.89 -21.74 -3.65
C ILE A 299 -2.01 -22.60 -3.06
N ARG A 300 -2.69 -22.08 -2.03
CA ARG A 300 -3.77 -22.78 -1.34
C ARG A 300 -5.01 -22.81 -2.23
N LYS A 301 -5.54 -24.02 -2.44
CA LYS A 301 -6.87 -24.23 -3.01
C LYS A 301 -7.93 -23.87 -1.99
N ARG A 302 -9.02 -23.22 -2.44
CA ARG A 302 -10.21 -23.03 -1.62
C ARG A 302 -11.11 -24.26 -1.74
N SER A 303 -11.81 -24.58 -0.65
CA SER A 303 -12.83 -25.61 -0.68
C SER A 303 -13.88 -25.31 -1.75
N PRO A 304 -14.36 -26.32 -2.50
CA PRO A 304 -15.48 -26.15 -3.41
C PRO A 304 -16.71 -25.59 -2.69
N ARG A 305 -17.56 -24.89 -3.43
CA ARG A 305 -18.85 -24.41 -2.93
C ARG A 305 -19.98 -25.15 -3.62
N ARG A 306 -21.07 -25.38 -2.87
CA ARG A 306 -22.33 -25.87 -3.44
C ARG A 306 -23.03 -24.73 -4.19
N ALA A 307 -24.06 -25.06 -4.96
CA ALA A 307 -24.88 -24.09 -5.70
C ALA A 307 -25.55 -23.04 -4.78
N ASP A 308 -25.85 -23.43 -3.54
CA ASP A 308 -26.39 -22.55 -2.49
C ASP A 308 -25.34 -21.61 -1.85
N GLY A 309 -24.07 -21.68 -2.30
CA GLY A 309 -22.97 -20.85 -1.81
C GLY A 309 -22.25 -21.39 -0.56
N SER A 310 -22.77 -22.45 0.08
CA SER A 310 -22.15 -23.09 1.24
C SER A 310 -20.81 -23.75 0.89
N ILE A 311 -19.87 -23.75 1.83
CA ILE A 311 -18.53 -24.30 1.64
C ILE A 311 -18.53 -25.79 1.96
N ILE A 312 -17.98 -26.61 1.05
CA ILE A 312 -17.75 -28.02 1.30
C ILE A 312 -16.39 -28.18 2.00
N ASP A 313 -16.41 -28.23 3.33
CA ASP A 313 -15.19 -28.39 4.12
C ASP A 313 -14.70 -29.84 4.13
N SER A 314 -14.12 -30.27 3.01
CA SER A 314 -13.46 -31.56 2.87
C SER A 314 -12.04 -31.36 2.36
N PRO A 315 -11.00 -31.80 3.10
CA PRO A 315 -9.62 -31.75 2.64
C PRO A 315 -9.39 -32.50 1.32
N ALA A 316 -10.07 -33.65 1.13
CA ALA A 316 -9.98 -34.42 -0.11
C ALA A 316 -10.57 -33.63 -1.30
N LEU A 317 -11.80 -33.12 -1.16
CA LEU A 317 -12.43 -32.34 -2.22
C LEU A 317 -11.70 -31.02 -2.49
N ARG A 318 -11.11 -30.39 -1.48
CA ARG A 318 -10.24 -29.22 -1.66
C ARG A 318 -8.98 -29.57 -2.44
N ARG A 319 -8.36 -30.74 -2.20
CA ARG A 319 -7.18 -31.17 -2.97
C ARG A 319 -7.51 -31.45 -4.42
N ASP A 320 -8.61 -32.15 -4.67
CA ASP A 320 -8.93 -32.66 -6.01
C ASP A 320 -9.67 -31.61 -6.83
N PHE A 321 -10.74 -31.04 -6.27
CA PHE A 321 -11.67 -30.12 -6.93
C PHE A 321 -11.56 -28.66 -6.46
N GLY A 322 -10.69 -28.35 -5.50
CA GLY A 322 -10.57 -26.99 -4.99
C GLY A 322 -10.05 -26.00 -6.03
N GLU A 323 -10.65 -24.81 -6.04
CA GLU A 323 -10.32 -23.73 -6.97
C GLU A 323 -9.10 -22.95 -6.48
N ARG A 324 -8.18 -22.60 -7.38
CA ARG A 324 -7.08 -21.68 -7.10
C ARG A 324 -7.52 -20.26 -7.44
N LYS A 325 -7.53 -19.38 -6.44
CA LYS A 325 -7.84 -17.96 -6.63
C LYS A 325 -6.57 -17.11 -6.67
N GLY A 326 -6.68 -15.90 -7.18
CA GLY A 326 -5.64 -14.88 -7.05
C GLY A 326 -5.36 -14.47 -5.61
N ILE A 327 -4.18 -13.91 -5.38
CA ILE A 327 -3.83 -13.18 -4.16
C ILE A 327 -4.55 -11.82 -4.24
N ALA A 328 -5.78 -11.78 -3.74
CA ALA A 328 -6.61 -10.57 -3.76
C ALA A 328 -6.35 -9.62 -2.58
N SER A 329 -5.63 -10.07 -1.54
CA SER A 329 -5.39 -9.29 -0.32
C SER A 329 -4.03 -8.59 -0.38
N ARG A 330 -4.06 -7.26 -0.25
CA ARG A 330 -2.84 -6.44 -0.10
C ARG A 330 -1.98 -6.90 1.08
N SER A 331 -2.64 -7.21 2.21
CA SER A 331 -1.94 -7.69 3.41
C SER A 331 -1.27 -9.04 3.15
N GLN A 332 -1.98 -9.96 2.48
CA GLN A 332 -1.42 -11.27 2.15
C GLN A 332 -0.19 -11.13 1.24
N LEU A 333 -0.26 -10.29 0.20
CA LEU A 333 0.88 -10.04 -0.69
C LEU A 333 2.07 -9.44 0.07
N LEU A 334 1.82 -8.45 0.94
CA LEU A 334 2.88 -7.84 1.77
C LEU A 334 3.55 -8.85 2.71
N GLN A 335 2.79 -9.78 3.29
CA GLN A 335 3.37 -10.84 4.13
C GLN A 335 4.21 -11.82 3.31
N ILE A 336 3.80 -12.16 2.08
CA ILE A 336 4.61 -13.01 1.19
C ILE A 336 5.93 -12.29 0.86
N VAL A 337 5.88 -11.03 0.43
CA VAL A 337 7.08 -10.26 0.11
C VAL A 337 7.99 -10.10 1.33
N LYS A 338 7.43 -9.81 2.51
CA LYS A 338 8.21 -9.73 3.76
C LYS A 338 8.90 -11.06 4.07
N GLY A 339 8.21 -12.18 3.90
CA GLY A 339 8.81 -13.51 4.08
C GLY A 339 9.97 -13.76 3.11
N MET A 340 9.80 -13.38 1.83
CA MET A 340 10.87 -13.51 0.82
C MET A 340 12.09 -12.63 1.15
N LEU A 341 11.89 -11.41 1.66
CA LEU A 341 12.99 -10.52 2.06
C LEU A 341 13.78 -11.05 3.27
N VAL A 342 13.08 -11.62 4.26
CA VAL A 342 13.73 -12.28 5.41
C VAL A 342 14.56 -13.47 4.94
N GLU A 343 13.99 -14.32 4.08
CA GLU A 343 14.70 -15.46 3.51
C GLU A 343 15.91 -15.05 2.67
N ALA A 344 15.78 -13.97 1.87
CA ALA A 344 16.90 -13.41 1.11
C ALA A 344 18.00 -12.88 2.05
N ALA A 345 17.64 -12.27 3.17
CA ALA A 345 18.59 -11.86 4.18
C ALA A 345 19.33 -13.06 4.80
N ASP A 346 18.62 -14.16 5.08
CA ASP A 346 19.22 -15.40 5.60
C ASP A 346 20.18 -16.01 4.57
N TYR A 347 19.77 -16.04 3.30
CA TYR A 347 20.60 -16.49 2.18
C TYR A 347 21.87 -15.64 2.03
N ALA A 348 21.76 -14.32 2.10
CA ALA A 348 22.90 -13.40 2.06
C ALA A 348 23.87 -13.63 3.23
N ARG A 349 23.38 -13.91 4.45
CA ARG A 349 24.24 -14.28 5.59
C ARG A 349 24.99 -15.57 5.35
N ALA A 350 24.33 -16.57 4.77
CA ALA A 350 24.98 -17.84 4.43
C ALA A 350 26.12 -17.68 3.40
N LEU A 351 26.04 -16.66 2.54
CA LEU A 351 27.11 -16.29 1.60
C LEU A 351 28.16 -15.33 2.18
N GLY A 352 28.09 -14.99 3.47
CA GLY A 352 29.00 -14.04 4.13
C GLY A 352 28.73 -12.56 3.81
N GLN A 353 27.59 -12.24 3.18
CA GLN A 353 27.24 -10.87 2.77
C GLN A 353 26.42 -10.16 3.86
N THR A 354 27.07 -9.83 4.97
CA THR A 354 26.42 -9.29 6.19
C THR A 354 25.69 -7.95 5.98
N GLU A 355 26.24 -7.06 5.17
CA GLU A 355 25.60 -5.77 4.87
C GLU A 355 24.33 -5.92 4.03
N ALA A 356 24.40 -6.73 2.97
CA ALA A 356 23.25 -7.04 2.12
C ALA A 356 22.14 -7.71 2.94
N ALA A 357 22.51 -8.65 3.82
CA ALA A 357 21.57 -9.27 4.75
C ALA A 357 20.88 -8.25 5.67
N THR A 358 21.62 -7.26 6.16
CA THR A 358 21.07 -6.19 7.01
C THR A 358 20.10 -5.31 6.24
N ARG A 359 20.44 -4.92 5.00
CA ARG A 359 19.55 -4.15 4.13
C ARG A 359 18.27 -4.93 3.80
N LEU A 360 18.39 -6.21 3.44
CA LEU A 360 17.26 -7.09 3.11
C LEU A 360 16.34 -7.34 4.31
N ALA A 361 16.89 -7.57 5.50
CA ALA A 361 16.09 -7.80 6.71
C ALA A 361 15.24 -6.58 7.11
N ASN A 362 15.75 -5.37 6.85
CA ASN A 362 15.07 -4.12 7.16
C ASN A 362 14.28 -3.54 5.97
N ALA A 363 14.30 -4.21 4.82
CA ALA A 363 13.67 -3.72 3.62
C ALA A 363 12.14 -3.71 3.74
N SER A 364 11.55 -2.74 3.04
CA SER A 364 10.12 -2.69 2.77
C SER A 364 9.88 -2.80 1.27
N LEU A 365 8.63 -3.08 0.87
CA LEU A 365 8.26 -3.03 -0.55
C LEU A 365 8.50 -1.63 -1.16
N ARG A 366 8.43 -0.57 -0.36
CA ARG A 366 8.83 0.78 -0.81
C ARG A 366 10.33 0.83 -1.12
N GLY A 367 11.15 0.20 -0.29
CA GLY A 367 12.60 0.05 -0.51
C GLY A 367 12.91 -0.71 -1.80
N VAL A 368 12.19 -1.81 -2.07
CA VAL A 368 12.31 -2.58 -3.32
C VAL A 368 12.00 -1.72 -4.55
N ARG A 369 10.90 -0.97 -4.52
CA ARG A 369 10.57 -0.02 -5.60
C ARG A 369 11.61 1.08 -5.75
N GLY A 370 12.18 1.54 -4.64
CA GLY A 370 13.26 2.54 -4.63
C GLY A 370 14.56 2.01 -5.24
N ALA A 371 14.87 0.72 -5.03
CA ALA A 371 16.01 0.05 -5.68
C ALA A 371 15.87 0.07 -7.19
N HIS A 372 14.72 -0.40 -7.69
CA HIS A 372 14.43 -0.40 -9.12
C HIS A 372 14.45 1.00 -9.74
N LEU A 373 13.93 2.02 -9.02
CA LEU A 373 14.02 3.42 -9.46
C LEU A 373 15.47 3.87 -9.60
N ARG A 374 16.30 3.64 -8.58
CA ARG A 374 17.71 4.05 -8.58
C ARG A 374 18.52 3.33 -9.64
N GLU A 375 18.28 2.04 -9.83
CA GLU A 375 18.91 1.23 -10.87
C GLU A 375 18.65 1.81 -12.27
N ARG A 376 17.39 2.14 -12.58
CA ARG A 376 17.05 2.71 -13.89
C ARG A 376 17.63 4.11 -14.11
N LEU A 377 17.68 4.94 -13.06
CA LEU A 377 18.35 6.23 -13.13
C LEU A 377 19.88 6.07 -13.32
N ALA A 378 20.49 5.10 -12.64
CA ALA A 378 21.91 4.80 -12.77
C ALA A 378 22.27 4.25 -14.16
N ALA A 379 21.35 3.54 -14.81
CA ALA A 379 21.46 3.10 -16.21
C ALA A 379 21.30 4.26 -17.23
N GLY A 380 21.15 5.50 -16.78
CA GLY A 380 21.03 6.68 -17.64
C GLY A 380 19.63 6.90 -18.21
N GLU A 381 18.60 6.18 -17.74
CA GLU A 381 17.23 6.44 -18.18
C GLU A 381 16.74 7.81 -17.69
N ALA A 382 16.07 8.57 -18.56
CA ALA A 382 15.56 9.89 -18.21
C ALA A 382 14.59 9.85 -17.00
N ALA A 383 14.73 10.80 -16.07
CA ALA A 383 13.95 10.79 -14.83
C ALA A 383 12.42 10.85 -15.05
N ALA A 384 11.96 11.61 -16.05
CA ALA A 384 10.54 11.70 -16.42
C ALA A 384 9.99 10.34 -16.89
N ASP A 385 10.79 9.61 -17.66
CA ASP A 385 10.47 8.30 -18.20
C ASP A 385 10.40 7.23 -17.11
N VAL A 386 11.35 7.26 -16.16
CA VAL A 386 11.34 6.38 -14.98
C VAL A 386 10.14 6.71 -14.08
N ALA A 387 9.83 8.00 -13.89
CA ALA A 387 8.68 8.44 -13.12
C ALA A 387 7.35 7.99 -13.75
N HIS A 388 7.19 8.11 -15.08
CA HIS A 388 6.02 7.60 -15.79
C HIS A 388 5.86 6.09 -15.63
N ALA A 389 6.93 5.33 -15.91
CA ALA A 389 6.93 3.88 -15.78
C ALA A 389 6.65 3.38 -14.35
N LEU A 390 6.98 4.16 -13.32
CA LEU A 390 6.68 3.83 -11.92
C LEU A 390 5.37 4.43 -11.40
N GLY A 391 4.63 5.14 -12.25
CA GLY A 391 3.38 5.81 -11.93
C GLY A 391 3.54 6.96 -10.94
N LEU A 392 4.73 7.57 -10.87
CA LEU A 392 5.06 8.68 -9.96
C LEU A 392 4.60 10.04 -10.48
N ALA A 393 4.31 10.17 -11.78
CA ALA A 393 3.80 11.39 -12.39
C ALA A 393 2.29 11.59 -12.08
N ALA A 394 1.89 12.80 -11.71
CA ALA A 394 0.50 13.21 -11.73
C ALA A 394 0.12 13.52 -13.18
N LEU A 395 -0.87 12.82 -13.74
CA LEU A 395 -1.37 13.07 -15.10
C LEU A 395 -2.62 13.97 -15.06
N PRO A 396 -2.51 15.29 -15.30
CA PRO A 396 -3.66 16.09 -15.68
C PRO A 396 -3.99 15.83 -17.17
N THR A 397 -5.15 15.22 -17.40
CA THR A 397 -6.04 15.26 -18.60
C THR A 397 -5.38 14.98 -19.96
N ALA A 398 -5.73 13.95 -20.74
CA ALA A 398 -7.04 13.67 -21.31
C ALA A 398 -7.15 12.20 -21.77
N ALA A 399 -8.37 11.67 -21.84
CA ALA A 399 -8.65 10.25 -21.96
C ALA A 399 -8.67 9.70 -23.40
N ALA A 400 -8.43 8.39 -23.49
CA ALA A 400 -8.53 7.51 -24.65
C ALA A 400 -7.48 7.71 -25.76
N ARG A 401 -7.43 8.85 -26.46
CA ARG A 401 -6.46 9.04 -27.58
C ARG A 401 -5.00 9.14 -27.14
N ALA A 402 -4.75 9.58 -25.91
CA ALA A 402 -3.40 9.58 -25.32
C ALA A 402 -2.89 8.16 -24.99
N ARG A 403 -3.78 7.15 -24.86
CA ARG A 403 -3.37 5.78 -24.50
C ARG A 403 -2.83 4.99 -25.68
N GLU A 404 -3.37 5.19 -26.87
CA GLU A 404 -2.82 4.61 -28.10
C GLU A 404 -1.48 5.26 -28.45
N ALA A 405 -1.38 6.59 -28.31
CA ALA A 405 -0.10 7.30 -28.43
C ALA A 405 0.94 6.81 -27.39
N ASP A 406 0.55 6.61 -26.12
CA ASP A 406 1.41 6.05 -25.06
C ASP A 406 1.79 4.58 -25.32
N LEU A 407 0.89 3.77 -25.88
CA LEU A 407 1.17 2.39 -26.25
C LEU A 407 2.19 2.32 -27.39
N THR A 408 2.01 3.07 -28.48
CA THR A 408 2.98 3.09 -29.59
C THR A 408 4.36 3.55 -29.11
N THR A 409 4.42 4.59 -28.26
CA THR A 409 5.67 5.04 -27.65
C THR A 409 6.28 3.96 -26.74
N SER A 410 5.45 3.27 -25.95
CA SER A 410 5.89 2.17 -25.07
C SER A 410 6.44 0.98 -25.86
N ILE A 411 5.81 0.60 -26.98
CA ILE A 411 6.29 -0.43 -27.91
C ILE A 411 7.66 -0.04 -28.46
N ALA A 412 7.79 1.16 -29.02
CA ALA A 412 9.05 1.63 -29.60
C ALA A 412 10.17 1.75 -28.56
N LYS A 413 9.84 2.15 -27.32
CA LYS A 413 10.80 2.22 -26.21
C LYS A 413 11.22 0.82 -25.75
N ALA A 414 10.28 -0.11 -25.60
CA ALA A 414 10.58 -1.49 -25.25
C ALA A 414 11.47 -2.15 -26.31
N ALA A 415 11.15 -1.94 -27.60
CA ALA A 415 11.91 -2.48 -28.72
C ALA A 415 13.36 -1.99 -28.72
N ARG A 416 13.56 -0.67 -28.53
CA ARG A 416 14.91 -0.09 -28.40
C ARG A 416 15.68 -0.67 -27.22
N LYS A 417 15.03 -0.81 -26.06
CA LYS A 417 15.65 -1.38 -24.86
C LYS A 417 16.08 -2.85 -25.05
N LEU A 418 15.36 -3.62 -25.86
CA LEU A 418 15.72 -4.99 -26.21
C LEU A 418 16.84 -5.09 -27.26
N ALA A 419 16.92 -4.11 -28.15
CA ALA A 419 17.97 -4.05 -29.16
C ALA A 419 19.32 -3.59 -28.59
N THR A 420 19.32 -2.81 -27.50
CA THR A 420 20.56 -2.44 -26.81
C THR A 420 21.12 -3.66 -26.05
N PRO A 421 22.36 -4.10 -26.31
CA PRO A 421 22.95 -5.20 -25.56
C PRO A 421 23.03 -4.82 -24.07
N SER A 422 22.56 -5.71 -23.19
CA SER A 422 22.82 -5.59 -21.75
C SER A 422 24.34 -5.53 -21.54
N ALA A 423 24.82 -4.40 -21.00
CA ALA A 423 26.20 -4.22 -20.58
C ALA A 423 26.59 -5.17 -19.44
#